data_AF-A0A5C8AVN0-F1
#
_entry.id   AF-A0A5C8AVN0-F1
#
_cell.length_a   1.000
_cell.length_b   1.000
_cell.length_c   1.000
_cell.angle_alpha   90.00
_cell.angle_beta   90.00
_cell.angle_gamma   90.00
#
_symmetry.space_group_name_H-M   'P 1'
#
loop_
_entity.id
_entity.type
_entity.pdbx_description
1 polymer ?
#
loop_
_entity_poly.entity_id
_entity_poly.type
_entity_poly.pdbx_seq_one_letter_code
_entity_poly.pdbx_strand_id
1 'polypeptide(L)'
;MTVKLSHFALALISITLAQSSFAETALPKPLLSFVDAGTKLRDFKSADLNGDGLDDFLLVLEHKDGMRTLKIITAQPDGKWQFEKSSDVVVYCKECGGAYGDPYDSISAKPKSFTVRHLGGSASRWSVATTFNYSKRDSTWQLV
;
A
#
# COMPACT_ATOMS: atom_id res chain seq x y z
N MET A 1 56.27 15.94 -49.08
CA MET A 1 55.20 16.61 -48.31
C MET A 1 54.59 15.59 -47.36
N THR A 2 54.87 15.74 -46.07
CA THR A 2 54.49 14.83 -44.98
C THR A 2 53.07 15.15 -44.52
N VAL A 3 52.15 14.20 -44.59
CA VAL A 3 50.77 14.35 -44.10
C VAL A 3 50.73 13.93 -42.63
N LYS A 4 50.40 14.86 -41.73
CA LYS A 4 50.18 14.61 -40.30
C LYS A 4 48.82 13.94 -40.09
N LEU A 5 48.84 12.80 -39.40
CA LEU A 5 47.66 12.05 -38.99
C LEU A 5 47.04 12.68 -37.73
N SER A 6 45.91 13.36 -37.88
CA SER A 6 45.14 13.94 -36.77
C SER A 6 44.30 12.87 -36.07
N HIS A 7 44.56 12.65 -34.78
CA HIS A 7 43.84 11.72 -33.93
C HIS A 7 42.48 12.33 -33.53
N PHE A 8 41.37 11.71 -33.93
CA PHE A 8 40.04 12.01 -33.39
C PHE A 8 39.82 11.13 -32.16
N ALA A 9 39.77 11.76 -30.97
CA ALA A 9 39.38 11.10 -29.74
C ALA A 9 37.85 10.98 -29.68
N LEU A 10 37.34 9.75 -29.64
CA LEU A 10 35.91 9.44 -29.48
C LEU A 10 35.54 9.60 -28.00
N ALA A 11 34.74 10.62 -27.66
CA ALA A 11 34.22 10.79 -26.31
C ALA A 11 33.01 9.86 -26.08
N LEU A 12 33.19 8.82 -25.26
CA LEU A 12 32.12 7.95 -24.78
C LEU A 12 31.30 8.70 -23.74
N ILE A 13 30.08 9.10 -24.11
CA ILE A 13 29.09 9.66 -23.18
C ILE A 13 28.41 8.48 -22.48
N SER A 14 28.85 8.19 -21.25
CA SER A 14 28.17 7.23 -20.37
C SER A 14 26.86 7.85 -19.89
N ILE A 15 25.73 7.41 -20.45
CA ILE A 15 24.40 7.73 -19.94
C ILE A 15 24.20 6.91 -18.68
N THR A 16 24.34 7.54 -17.52
CA THR A 16 23.97 6.95 -16.23
C THR A 16 22.45 6.99 -16.12
N LEU A 17 21.78 5.84 -16.33
CA LEU A 17 20.39 5.68 -15.90
C LEU A 17 20.36 5.86 -14.37
N ALA A 18 19.68 6.91 -13.91
CA ALA A 18 19.35 7.07 -12.50
C ALA A 18 18.45 5.90 -12.11
N GLN A 19 19.00 4.93 -11.39
CA GLN A 19 18.23 3.87 -10.77
C GLN A 19 17.39 4.54 -9.66
N SER A 20 16.09 4.68 -9.89
CA SER A 20 15.16 5.08 -8.84
C SER A 20 15.13 3.96 -7.82
N SER A 21 15.75 4.19 -6.66
CA SER A 21 15.62 3.31 -5.52
C SER A 21 14.18 3.41 -5.05
N PHE A 22 13.39 2.36 -5.25
CA PHE A 22 12.14 2.18 -4.53
C PHE A 22 12.52 1.99 -3.06
N ALA A 23 12.61 3.08 -2.32
CA ALA A 23 12.68 3.01 -0.87
C ALA A 23 11.38 2.33 -0.43
N GLU A 24 11.49 1.15 0.16
CA GLU A 24 10.42 0.53 0.92
C GLU A 24 10.10 1.52 2.04
N THR A 25 9.08 2.35 1.84
CA THR A 25 8.78 3.46 2.73
C THR A 25 8.49 2.85 4.10
N ALA A 26 9.36 3.11 5.08
CA ALA A 26 9.03 2.78 6.45
C ALA A 26 7.81 3.61 6.87
N LEU A 27 6.90 3.02 7.65
CA LEU A 27 5.75 3.77 8.16
C LEU A 27 6.25 5.01 8.91
N PRO A 28 5.81 6.23 8.53
CA PRO A 28 6.15 7.46 9.24
C PRO A 28 5.98 7.31 10.76
N LYS A 29 6.97 7.75 11.56
CA LYS A 29 6.93 7.59 13.03
C LYS A 29 5.63 8.06 13.68
N PRO A 30 5.02 9.20 13.30
CA PRO A 30 3.77 9.61 13.91
C PRO A 30 2.57 8.73 13.52
N LEU A 31 2.66 7.92 12.45
CA LEU A 31 1.62 6.92 12.14
C LEU A 31 1.68 5.69 13.06
N LEU A 32 2.80 5.47 13.76
CA LEU A 32 2.92 4.35 14.71
C LEU A 32 1.91 4.46 15.85
N SER A 33 1.41 5.66 16.18
CA SER A 33 0.36 5.84 17.19
C SER A 33 -0.99 5.26 16.79
N PHE A 34 -1.21 4.98 15.50
CA PHE A 34 -2.44 4.34 14.99
C PHE A 34 -2.35 2.80 14.93
N VAL A 35 -1.17 2.24 15.21
CA VAL A 35 -0.97 0.79 15.36
C VAL A 35 -1.40 0.41 16.78
N ASP A 36 -2.47 -0.38 16.89
CA ASP A 36 -3.05 -0.74 18.19
C ASP A 36 -2.07 -1.57 19.02
N ALA A 37 -2.10 -1.36 20.33
CA ALA A 37 -1.33 -2.16 21.26
C ALA A 37 -1.67 -3.65 21.09
N GLY A 38 -0.63 -4.48 21.00
CA GLY A 38 -0.80 -5.93 20.80
C GLY A 38 -0.96 -6.36 19.33
N THR A 39 -0.99 -5.42 18.39
CA THR A 39 -0.96 -5.69 16.95
C THR A 39 0.42 -5.39 16.36
N LYS A 40 0.68 -5.90 15.16
CA LYS A 40 1.80 -5.49 14.32
C LYS A 40 1.27 -4.91 13.01
N LEU A 41 1.97 -3.94 12.45
CA LEU A 41 1.71 -3.47 11.10
C LEU A 41 2.08 -4.59 10.10
N ARG A 42 1.10 -5.08 9.34
CA ARG A 42 1.29 -6.11 8.32
C ARG A 42 1.61 -5.49 6.96
N ASP A 43 0.87 -4.45 6.57
CA ASP A 43 1.04 -3.73 5.31
C ASP A 43 0.44 -2.33 5.46
N PHE A 44 0.85 -1.41 4.59
CA PHE A 44 0.21 -0.11 4.46
C PHE A 44 0.34 0.47 3.04
N LYS A 45 -0.60 1.36 2.71
CA LYS A 45 -0.54 2.20 1.51
C LYS A 45 -0.94 3.63 1.84
N SER A 46 -0.46 4.55 1.03
CA SER A 46 -0.87 5.95 1.09
C SER A 46 -1.46 6.39 -0.25
N ALA A 47 -2.52 7.19 -0.19
CA ALA A 47 -3.18 7.84 -1.30
C ALA A 47 -4.22 8.83 -0.74
N ASP A 48 -4.69 9.78 -1.55
CA ASP A 48 -5.88 10.60 -1.26
C ASP A 48 -7.17 9.73 -1.25
N LEU A 49 -7.49 9.09 -0.11
CA LEU A 49 -8.55 8.09 0.00
C LEU A 49 -9.94 8.73 0.08
N ASN A 50 -10.07 9.94 0.65
CA ASN A 50 -11.33 10.67 0.78
C ASN A 50 -11.55 11.72 -0.34
N GLY A 51 -10.53 12.01 -1.16
CA GLY A 51 -10.64 12.95 -2.27
C GLY A 51 -10.52 14.42 -1.86
N ASP A 52 -9.88 14.73 -0.74
CA ASP A 52 -9.62 16.09 -0.24
C ASP A 52 -8.27 16.67 -0.71
N GLY A 53 -7.46 15.87 -1.41
CA GLY A 53 -6.18 16.26 -1.97
C GLY A 53 -5.00 16.12 -1.00
N LEU A 54 -5.21 15.55 0.18
CA LEU A 54 -4.16 15.17 1.12
C LEU A 54 -3.94 13.66 1.08
N ASP A 55 -2.69 13.22 1.29
CA ASP A 55 -2.39 11.79 1.35
C ASP A 55 -2.85 11.18 2.67
N ASP A 56 -3.80 10.25 2.57
CA ASP A 56 -4.31 9.42 3.66
C ASP A 56 -3.52 8.10 3.74
N PHE A 57 -3.84 7.27 4.74
CA PHE A 57 -3.20 5.98 4.96
C PHE A 57 -4.21 4.85 5.18
N LEU A 58 -3.96 3.75 4.48
CA LEU A 58 -4.61 2.46 4.70
C LEU A 58 -3.64 1.55 5.44
N LEU A 59 -4.00 1.07 6.62
CA LEU A 59 -3.18 0.18 7.44
C LEU A 59 -3.84 -1.19 7.53
N VAL A 60 -3.06 -2.26 7.36
CA VAL A 60 -3.45 -3.61 7.75
C VAL A 60 -2.70 -3.96 9.03
N LEU A 61 -3.43 -4.16 10.11
CA LEU A 61 -2.89 -4.59 11.40
C LEU A 61 -3.16 -6.08 11.57
N GLU A 62 -2.17 -6.82 12.09
CA GLU A 62 -2.31 -8.23 12.43
C GLU A 62 -2.21 -8.41 13.94
N HIS A 63 -3.22 -9.07 14.51
CA HIS A 63 -3.30 -9.43 15.92
C HIS A 63 -2.46 -10.69 16.20
N LYS A 64 -2.16 -10.96 17.48
CA LYS A 64 -1.38 -12.14 17.86
C LYS A 64 -2.03 -13.47 17.48
N ASP A 65 -3.36 -13.51 17.48
CA ASP A 65 -4.17 -14.67 17.08
C ASP A 65 -4.31 -14.83 15.56
N GLY A 66 -3.72 -13.92 14.77
CA GLY A 66 -3.78 -13.93 13.32
C GLY A 66 -5.01 -13.24 12.73
N MET A 67 -5.93 -12.70 13.54
CA MET A 67 -6.98 -11.82 13.04
C MET A 67 -6.38 -10.53 12.48
N ARG A 68 -7.12 -9.86 11.59
CA ARG A 68 -6.62 -8.64 10.92
C ARG A 68 -7.65 -7.52 10.93
N THR A 69 -7.16 -6.32 11.16
CA THR A 69 -7.94 -5.08 11.12
C THR A 69 -7.43 -4.22 9.98
N LEU A 70 -8.32 -3.79 9.10
CA LEU A 70 -8.07 -2.71 8.16
C LEU A 70 -8.40 -1.38 8.85
N LYS A 71 -7.52 -0.39 8.78
CA LYS A 71 -7.78 0.97 9.26
C LYS A 71 -7.57 2.00 8.17
N ILE A 72 -8.41 3.03 8.18
CA ILE A 72 -8.26 4.23 7.37
C ILE A 72 -7.92 5.38 8.31
N ILE A 73 -6.80 6.02 8.03
CA ILE A 73 -6.30 7.20 8.74
C ILE A 73 -6.31 8.35 7.73
N THR A 74 -7.02 9.43 8.01
CA THR A 74 -7.10 10.58 7.09
C THR A 74 -6.18 11.71 7.53
N ALA A 75 -5.59 12.40 6.55
CA ALA A 75 -4.92 13.65 6.79
C ALA A 75 -5.92 14.78 7.03
N GLN A 76 -5.51 15.76 7.82
CA GLN A 76 -6.32 16.90 8.19
C GLN A 76 -5.65 18.19 7.70
N PRO A 77 -6.42 19.27 7.44
CA PRO A 77 -5.86 20.54 6.97
C PRO A 77 -4.82 21.17 7.92
N ASP A 78 -4.83 20.80 9.20
CA ASP A 78 -3.85 21.25 10.20
C ASP A 78 -2.53 20.45 10.16
N GLY A 79 -2.38 19.53 9.20
CA GLY A 79 -1.21 18.68 9.00
C GLY A 79 -1.15 17.47 9.92
N LYS A 80 -2.17 17.21 10.74
CA LYS A 80 -2.25 16.00 11.57
C LYS A 80 -3.00 14.88 10.85
N TRP A 81 -2.92 13.71 11.44
CA TRP A 81 -3.65 12.51 11.02
C TRP A 81 -4.73 12.19 12.05
N GLN A 82 -5.85 11.63 11.59
CA GLN A 82 -6.93 11.14 12.44
C GLN A 82 -7.33 9.72 12.04
N PHE A 83 -7.73 8.93 13.03
CA PHE A 83 -8.42 7.67 12.77
C PHE A 83 -9.82 7.97 12.23
N GLU A 84 -10.17 7.40 11.08
CA GLU A 84 -11.46 7.61 10.42
C GLU A 84 -12.37 6.38 10.52
N LYS A 85 -11.86 5.21 10.12
CA LYS A 85 -12.65 3.97 10.10
C LYS A 85 -11.81 2.72 10.25
N SER A 86 -12.41 1.64 10.74
CA SER A 86 -11.81 0.31 10.74
C SER A 86 -12.79 -0.78 10.32
N SER A 87 -12.25 -1.94 9.96
CA SER A 87 -13.02 -3.17 9.79
C SER A 87 -12.16 -4.39 10.08
N ASP A 88 -12.70 -5.32 10.87
CA ASP A 88 -12.03 -6.58 11.24
C ASP A 88 -12.40 -7.76 10.34
N VAL A 89 -13.17 -7.51 9.26
CA VAL A 89 -13.70 -8.56 8.38
C VAL A 89 -13.28 -8.42 6.92
N VAL A 90 -12.79 -7.24 6.51
CA VAL A 90 -12.38 -7.00 5.12
C VAL A 90 -11.10 -7.77 4.77
N VAL A 91 -10.17 -7.87 5.73
CA VAL A 91 -8.90 -8.58 5.55
C VAL A 91 -9.00 -9.92 6.27
N TYR A 92 -8.82 -11.02 5.55
CA TYR A 92 -8.97 -12.36 6.11
C TYR A 92 -7.85 -12.67 7.11
N CYS A 93 -8.19 -13.48 8.12
CA CYS A 93 -7.22 -13.92 9.13
C CYS A 93 -6.07 -14.73 8.50
N LYS A 94 -4.95 -14.79 9.21
CA LYS A 94 -3.73 -15.49 8.79
C LYS A 94 -3.93 -16.98 8.45
N GLU A 95 -4.93 -17.64 9.03
CA GLU A 95 -5.19 -19.07 8.78
C GLU A 95 -6.48 -19.31 7.96
N CYS A 96 -7.06 -18.25 7.40
CA CYS A 96 -8.35 -18.29 6.72
C CYS A 96 -8.25 -18.74 5.24
N GLY A 97 -7.07 -19.12 4.75
CA GLY A 97 -6.84 -19.51 3.35
C GLY A 97 -7.08 -20.98 3.05
N GLY A 98 -7.46 -21.78 4.04
CA GLY A 98 -7.54 -23.24 3.91
C GLY A 98 -6.15 -23.87 3.87
N ALA A 99 -5.94 -24.87 3.03
CA ALA A 99 -4.63 -25.54 2.93
C ALA A 99 -3.51 -24.62 2.37
N TYR A 100 -3.87 -23.50 1.76
CA TYR A 100 -2.92 -22.47 1.33
C TYR A 100 -2.24 -21.76 2.51
N GLY A 101 -2.85 -21.76 3.70
CA GLY A 101 -2.39 -21.02 4.85
C GLY A 101 -2.87 -19.57 4.81
N ASP A 102 -1.94 -18.62 4.70
CA ASP A 102 -2.24 -17.19 4.75
C ASP A 102 -2.90 -16.68 3.46
N PRO A 103 -4.19 -16.28 3.51
CA PRO A 103 -4.88 -15.83 2.32
C PRO A 103 -4.56 -14.39 1.93
N TYR A 104 -3.92 -13.59 2.78
CA TYR A 104 -3.65 -12.18 2.48
C TYR A 104 -2.58 -12.05 1.39
N ASP A 105 -2.96 -11.49 0.25
CA ASP A 105 -2.05 -11.24 -0.87
C ASP A 105 -1.53 -9.80 -0.85
N SER A 106 -2.43 -8.82 -0.97
CA SER A 106 -2.02 -7.41 -1.06
C SER A 106 -3.14 -6.42 -0.75
N ILE A 107 -2.77 -5.20 -0.37
CA ILE A 107 -3.61 -4.01 -0.54
C ILE A 107 -3.03 -3.07 -1.60
N SER A 108 -3.92 -2.40 -2.33
CA SER A 108 -3.58 -1.29 -3.23
C SER A 108 -4.48 -0.10 -2.96
N ALA A 109 -3.93 1.11 -2.99
CA ALA A 109 -4.66 2.36 -2.83
C ALA A 109 -4.37 3.30 -3.99
N LYS A 110 -5.36 4.10 -4.38
CA LYS A 110 -5.28 5.18 -5.36
C LYS A 110 -6.30 6.26 -4.98
N PRO A 111 -6.32 7.43 -5.62
CA PRO A 111 -7.27 8.48 -5.27
C PRO A 111 -8.72 7.98 -5.23
N LYS A 112 -9.38 8.17 -4.10
CA LYS A 112 -10.76 7.78 -3.78
C LYS A 112 -11.07 6.28 -3.84
N SER A 113 -10.06 5.40 -3.82
CA SER A 113 -10.27 3.97 -4.02
C SER A 113 -9.18 3.10 -3.41
N PHE A 114 -9.55 1.95 -2.85
CA PHE A 114 -8.60 0.92 -2.47
C PHE A 114 -9.16 -0.48 -2.73
N THR A 115 -8.27 -1.46 -2.84
CA THR A 115 -8.60 -2.87 -3.07
C THR A 115 -7.82 -3.74 -2.10
N VAL A 116 -8.47 -4.75 -1.54
CA VAL A 116 -7.85 -5.82 -0.76
C VAL A 116 -7.94 -7.12 -1.57
N ARG A 117 -6.80 -7.77 -1.78
CA ARG A 117 -6.69 -9.04 -2.50
C ARG A 117 -6.37 -10.19 -1.56
N HIS A 118 -7.01 -11.31 -1.83
CA HIS A 118 -6.77 -12.57 -1.17
C HIS A 118 -6.59 -13.70 -2.18
N LEU A 119 -5.73 -14.66 -1.86
CA LEU A 119 -5.49 -15.88 -2.63
C LEU A 119 -5.46 -17.06 -1.66
N GLY A 120 -6.26 -18.09 -1.92
CA GLY A 120 -6.31 -19.26 -1.04
C GLY A 120 -6.75 -20.52 -1.75
N GLY A 121 -7.13 -21.53 -0.95
CA GLY A 121 -7.67 -22.80 -1.43
C GLY A 121 -6.79 -24.00 -1.08
N SER A 122 -6.92 -25.08 -1.85
CA SER A 122 -6.20 -26.34 -1.64
C SER A 122 -5.69 -26.90 -2.97
N ALA A 123 -6.23 -28.00 -3.47
CA ALA A 123 -5.95 -28.47 -4.83
C ALA A 123 -6.48 -27.47 -5.88
N SER A 124 -7.61 -26.81 -5.59
CA SER A 124 -8.13 -25.68 -6.36
C SER A 124 -7.79 -24.37 -5.67
N ARG A 125 -7.35 -23.37 -6.44
CA ARG A 125 -7.10 -22.00 -5.97
C ARG A 125 -8.34 -21.14 -6.17
N TRP A 126 -8.56 -20.21 -5.25
CA TRP A 126 -9.51 -19.11 -5.39
C TRP A 126 -8.78 -17.79 -5.16
N SER A 127 -9.24 -16.73 -5.82
CA SER A 127 -8.75 -15.37 -5.60
C SER A 127 -9.93 -14.42 -5.45
N VAL A 128 -9.86 -13.52 -4.49
CA VAL A 128 -10.88 -12.50 -4.23
C VAL A 128 -10.23 -11.13 -4.25
N ALA A 129 -10.83 -10.17 -4.95
CA ALA A 129 -10.42 -8.77 -4.92
C ALA A 129 -11.63 -7.91 -4.52
N THR A 130 -11.56 -7.31 -3.34
CA THR A 130 -12.64 -6.49 -2.77
C THR A 130 -12.26 -5.03 -2.90
N THR A 131 -13.00 -4.24 -3.69
CA THR A 131 -12.69 -2.83 -3.96
C THR A 131 -13.67 -1.92 -3.27
N PHE A 132 -13.17 -0.83 -2.69
CA PHE A 132 -13.97 0.20 -2.07
C PHE A 132 -13.67 1.55 -2.72
N ASN A 133 -14.72 2.32 -3.02
CA ASN A 133 -14.59 3.69 -3.49
C ASN A 133 -15.19 4.65 -2.46
N TYR A 134 -14.60 5.84 -2.33
CA TYR A 134 -15.16 6.90 -1.49
C TYR A 134 -16.41 7.49 -2.14
N SER A 135 -17.54 7.41 -1.45
CA SER A 135 -18.78 8.09 -1.81
C SER A 135 -18.79 9.47 -1.18
N LYS A 136 -18.69 10.52 -2.00
CA LYS A 136 -18.87 11.91 -1.53
C LYS A 136 -20.28 12.18 -1.01
N ARG A 137 -21.29 11.45 -1.51
CA ARG A 137 -22.68 11.60 -1.08
C ARG A 137 -22.88 11.08 0.34
N ASP A 138 -22.25 9.95 0.63
CA ASP A 138 -22.45 9.22 1.88
C ASP A 138 -21.26 9.41 2.86
N SER A 139 -20.30 10.26 2.47
CA SER A 139 -19.07 10.58 3.18
C SER A 139 -18.33 9.35 3.71
N THR A 140 -18.29 8.27 2.94
CA THR A 140 -17.68 7.01 3.38
C THR A 140 -17.28 6.11 2.22
N TRP A 141 -16.36 5.18 2.47
CA TRP A 141 -15.96 4.15 1.51
C TRP A 141 -17.01 3.05 1.41
N GLN A 142 -17.41 2.73 0.18
CA GLN A 142 -18.41 1.73 -0.14
C GLN A 142 -17.83 0.66 -1.03
N LEU A 143 -18.23 -0.59 -0.79
CA LEU A 143 -17.95 -1.71 -1.67
C LEU A 143 -18.55 -1.44 -3.05
N VAL A 144 -17.80 -1.69 -4.12
CA VAL A 144 -18.20 -1.49 -5.52
C VAL A 144 -18.05 -2.74 -6.36
#